data_AF-A0A7Y2UUM8-F1
#
_entry.id   AF-A0A7Y2UUM8-F1
#
_cell.length_a   1.000
_cell.length_b   1.000
_cell.length_c   1.000
_cell.angle_alpha   90.00
_cell.angle_beta   90.00
_cell.angle_gamma   90.00
#
_symmetry.space_group_name_H-M   'P 1'
#
loop_
_entity.id
_entity.type
_entity.pdbx_description
1 polymer ?
#
loop_
_entity_poly.entity_id
_entity_poly.type
_entity_poly.pdbx_seq_one_letter_code
_entity_poly.pdbx_strand_id
1 'polypeptide(L)'
;MLWLAGLMGLMAVGAAAYVDIGDDVLEDDEDVQQPSPPLTNVALIAGSEASDAIDGTQGDDRVSAGDGNDLVEAGTGDDEARGDSGNDTLSGQADS
;
A
#
# COMPACT_ATOMS: atom_id res chain seq x y z
N MET A 1 68.47 1.40 23.92
CA MET A 1 68.02 1.95 22.63
C MET A 1 66.77 1.21 22.19
N LEU A 2 65.63 1.88 22.12
CA LEU A 2 64.40 1.34 21.54
C LEU A 2 64.20 2.02 20.17
N TRP A 3 64.06 1.21 19.13
CA TRP A 3 63.96 1.65 17.74
C TRP A 3 62.55 2.19 17.41
N LEU A 4 62.52 3.24 16.59
CA LEU A 4 61.33 3.87 15.99
C LEU A 4 60.74 2.99 14.87
N ALA A 5 59.41 2.82 14.87
CA ALA A 5 58.55 2.64 13.67
C ALA A 5 57.10 2.56 14.19
N GLY A 6 56.07 3.19 13.65
CA GLY A 6 55.86 4.07 12.53
C GLY A 6 54.42 4.59 12.66
N LEU A 7 54.14 5.74 12.04
CA LEU A 7 52.85 6.41 12.01
C LEU A 7 51.75 5.45 11.51
N MET A 8 50.71 5.16 12.30
CA MET A 8 49.49 4.53 11.79
C MET A 8 48.24 5.22 12.36
N GLY A 9 47.63 6.02 11.49
CA GLY A 9 46.19 6.08 11.31
C GLY A 9 45.37 6.54 12.51
N LEU A 10 45.15 7.85 12.58
CA LEU A 10 43.98 8.41 13.25
C LEU A 10 42.71 7.78 12.64
N MET A 11 41.93 7.06 13.45
CA MET A 11 40.50 6.85 13.20
C MET A 11 39.78 7.25 14.47
N ALA A 12 39.38 8.53 14.52
CA ALA A 12 38.36 8.97 15.43
C ALA A 12 37.04 8.32 14.98
N VAL A 13 36.42 7.52 15.85
CA VAL A 13 35.01 7.17 15.68
C VAL A 13 34.29 7.81 16.85
N GLY A 14 33.60 8.91 16.55
CA GLY A 14 32.86 9.70 17.53
C GLY A 14 31.80 8.85 18.21
N ALA A 15 31.70 8.96 19.54
CA ALA A 15 30.55 8.48 20.26
C ALA A 15 29.37 9.42 19.95
N ALA A 16 28.49 9.01 19.04
CA ALA A 16 27.18 9.64 18.91
C ALA A 16 26.27 9.02 19.97
N ALA A 17 26.04 9.73 21.07
CA ALA A 17 24.96 9.42 21.98
C ALA A 17 23.66 9.86 21.31
N TYR A 18 22.81 8.90 20.91
CA TYR A 18 21.45 9.22 20.52
C TYR A 18 20.61 9.35 21.80
N VAL A 19 20.32 10.59 22.17
CA VAL A 19 19.23 10.92 23.10
C VAL A 19 18.17 11.57 22.23
N ASP A 20 17.16 10.79 21.85
CA ASP A 20 15.97 11.31 21.21
C ASP A 20 14.92 11.51 22.32
N ILE A 21 14.76 12.77 22.75
CA ILE A 21 13.72 13.22 23.68
C ILE A 21 13.04 14.41 23.01
N GLY A 22 11.76 14.25 22.69
CA GLY A 22 10.88 15.28 22.11
C GLY A 22 10.17 14.69 20.88
N ASP A 23 9.08 13.94 21.02
CA ASP A 23 7.74 14.45 21.35
C ASP A 23 7.27 15.43 20.26
N ASP A 24 6.65 14.89 19.21
CA ASP A 24 5.54 15.55 18.53
C ASP A 24 4.65 14.46 17.92
N VAL A 25 3.48 14.36 18.52
CA VAL A 25 2.30 13.73 17.95
C VAL A 25 2.08 14.35 16.56
N LEU A 26 2.44 13.66 15.49
CA LEU A 26 1.86 13.92 14.18
C LEU A 26 0.55 13.15 14.08
N GLU A 27 -0.41 13.55 14.91
CA GLU A 27 -1.81 13.45 14.54
C GLU A 27 -2.11 14.73 13.72
N ASP A 28 -2.62 14.54 12.51
CA ASP A 28 -3.04 15.55 11.52
C ASP A 28 -1.95 16.38 10.81
N ASP A 29 -1.45 15.85 9.70
CA ASP A 29 -1.45 16.59 8.43
C ASP A 29 -2.23 15.75 7.40
N GLU A 30 -3.55 15.78 7.51
CA GLU A 30 -4.42 15.65 6.36
C GLU A 30 -3.92 16.60 5.27
N ASP A 31 -3.27 16.09 4.23
CA ASP A 31 -3.54 16.40 2.81
C ASP A 31 -2.33 16.03 1.90
N VAL A 32 -2.17 14.74 1.62
CA VAL A 32 -1.88 14.35 0.23
C VAL A 32 -3.12 13.65 -0.29
N GLN A 33 -4.23 14.38 -0.33
CA GLN A 33 -5.29 14.08 -1.28
C GLN A 33 -4.63 14.27 -2.65
N GLN A 34 -4.16 13.17 -3.24
CA GLN A 34 -4.19 13.02 -4.70
C GLN A 34 -5.49 13.68 -5.14
N PRO A 35 -5.51 14.61 -6.12
CA PRO A 35 -6.71 15.37 -6.45
C PRO A 35 -7.82 14.38 -6.81
N SER A 36 -8.63 14.04 -5.80
CA SER A 36 -9.64 13.04 -5.92
C SER A 36 -10.70 13.69 -6.78
N PRO A 37 -11.07 13.11 -7.94
CA PRO A 37 -12.39 13.41 -8.49
C PRO A 37 -13.41 13.25 -7.36
N PRO A 38 -14.54 14.00 -7.38
CA PRO A 38 -15.49 14.05 -6.28
C PRO A 38 -15.69 12.65 -5.70
N LEU A 39 -15.40 12.49 -4.41
CA LEU A 39 -15.41 11.22 -3.70
C LEU A 39 -16.83 10.64 -3.71
N THR A 40 -17.19 9.98 -4.80
CA THR A 40 -17.99 8.77 -4.73
C THR A 40 -17.17 7.78 -3.90
N ASN A 41 -17.82 6.95 -3.09
CA ASN A 41 -17.13 6.04 -2.17
C ASN A 41 -16.38 4.97 -2.97
N VAL A 42 -15.16 5.28 -3.42
CA VAL A 42 -14.38 4.35 -4.22
C VAL A 42 -13.62 3.39 -3.32
N ALA A 43 -13.98 2.10 -3.30
CA ALA A 43 -13.20 1.10 -2.58
C ALA A 43 -12.10 0.50 -3.47
N LEU A 44 -10.90 0.31 -2.92
CA LEU A 44 -9.82 -0.39 -3.61
C LEU A 44 -9.68 -1.80 -3.02
N ILE A 45 -9.87 -2.81 -3.86
CA ILE A 45 -9.87 -4.22 -3.45
C ILE A 45 -8.83 -4.99 -4.28
N ALA A 46 -7.96 -5.73 -3.61
CA ALA A 46 -6.93 -6.54 -4.26
C ALA A 46 -6.96 -7.98 -3.71
N GLY A 47 -7.03 -8.95 -4.62
CA GLY A 47 -6.87 -10.38 -4.34
C GLY A 47 -5.41 -10.81 -4.37
N SER A 48 -5.20 -12.10 -4.59
CA SER A 48 -3.95 -12.81 -4.41
C SER A 48 -3.53 -13.58 -5.67
N GLU A 49 -2.61 -14.54 -5.54
CA GLU A 49 -2.25 -15.47 -6.64
C GLU A 49 -3.08 -16.77 -6.60
N ALA A 50 -4.08 -16.84 -5.71
CA ALA A 50 -4.97 -17.98 -5.54
C ALA A 50 -6.40 -17.60 -5.92
N SER A 51 -7.26 -18.60 -6.09
CA SER A 51 -8.70 -18.37 -6.27
C SER A 51 -9.30 -17.59 -5.11
N ASP A 52 -9.79 -16.40 -5.40
CA ASP A 52 -10.40 -15.48 -4.45
C ASP A 52 -11.91 -15.32 -4.68
N ALA A 53 -12.63 -15.06 -3.59
CA ALA A 53 -14.02 -14.62 -3.62
C ALA A 53 -14.07 -13.20 -3.06
N ILE A 54 -14.37 -12.24 -3.92
CA ILE A 54 -14.31 -10.82 -3.65
C ILE A 54 -15.72 -10.23 -3.74
N ASP A 55 -16.18 -9.66 -2.63
CA ASP A 55 -17.40 -8.87 -2.56
C ASP A 55 -17.03 -7.39 -2.41
N GLY A 56 -17.52 -6.59 -3.36
CA GLY A 56 -17.42 -5.15 -3.42
C GLY A 56 -18.43 -4.45 -2.51
N THR A 57 -18.59 -3.16 -2.73
CA THR A 57 -19.35 -2.24 -1.90
C THR A 57 -20.59 -1.74 -2.65
N GLN A 58 -21.27 -0.74 -2.08
CA GLN A 58 -22.43 -0.11 -2.73
C GLN A 58 -22.04 1.12 -3.56
N GLY A 59 -20.75 1.41 -3.72
CA GLY A 59 -20.25 2.50 -4.53
C GLY A 59 -19.09 2.06 -5.42
N ASP A 60 -18.63 2.99 -6.25
CA ASP A 60 -17.64 2.79 -7.32
C ASP A 60 -16.36 2.04 -6.93
N ASP A 61 -16.28 0.73 -7.14
CA ASP A 61 -15.09 -0.02 -6.72
C ASP A 61 -14.00 -0.10 -7.78
N ARG A 62 -12.74 -0.24 -7.33
CA ARG A 62 -11.61 -0.70 -8.15
C ARG A 62 -11.11 -2.03 -7.62
N VAL A 63 -11.36 -3.10 -8.37
CA VAL A 63 -11.04 -4.48 -7.99
C VAL A 63 -9.97 -5.08 -8.90
N SER A 64 -8.93 -5.66 -8.30
CA SER A 64 -7.91 -6.48 -8.98
C SER A 64 -7.87 -7.85 -8.31
N ALA A 65 -8.40 -8.89 -8.94
CA ALA A 65 -8.51 -10.22 -8.34
C ALA A 65 -7.16 -10.96 -8.29
N GLY A 66 -6.24 -10.66 -9.21
CA GLY A 66 -4.91 -11.26 -9.23
C GLY A 66 -4.87 -12.55 -10.05
N ASP A 67 -3.93 -13.43 -9.79
CA ASP A 67 -3.89 -14.72 -10.51
C ASP A 67 -4.80 -15.72 -9.79
N GLY A 68 -5.48 -16.62 -10.50
CA GLY A 68 -6.41 -17.53 -9.83
C GLY A 68 -7.52 -18.08 -10.72
N ASN A 69 -8.66 -18.36 -10.10
CA ASN A 69 -9.93 -18.48 -10.80
C ASN A 69 -10.90 -17.82 -9.84
N ASP A 70 -11.23 -16.56 -10.11
CA ASP A 70 -11.81 -15.70 -9.09
C ASP A 70 -13.31 -15.52 -9.28
N LEU A 71 -14.00 -15.24 -8.18
CA LEU A 71 -15.39 -14.81 -8.18
C LEU A 71 -15.46 -13.40 -7.61
N VAL A 72 -15.80 -12.42 -8.45
CA VAL A 72 -15.87 -11.01 -8.07
C VAL A 72 -17.29 -10.50 -8.23
N GLU A 73 -17.90 -10.05 -7.14
CA GLU A 73 -19.15 -9.28 -7.12
C GLU A 73 -18.84 -7.83 -6.77
N ALA A 74 -18.72 -6.93 -7.75
CA ALA A 74 -18.34 -5.54 -7.53
C ALA A 74 -19.41 -4.70 -6.80
N GLY A 75 -20.65 -5.17 -6.74
CA GLY A 75 -21.73 -4.45 -6.07
C GLY A 75 -22.33 -3.34 -6.95
N THR A 76 -22.91 -2.30 -6.35
CA THR A 76 -23.56 -1.19 -7.07
C THR A 76 -22.61 -0.01 -7.23
N GLY A 77 -22.82 0.84 -8.23
CA GLY A 77 -21.93 1.95 -8.56
C GLY A 77 -21.18 1.75 -9.87
N ASP A 78 -20.31 2.72 -10.20
CA ASP A 78 -19.47 2.68 -11.38
C ASP A 78 -18.14 1.94 -11.08
N ASP A 79 -18.17 0.61 -11.22
CA ASP A 79 -17.04 -0.25 -10.85
C ASP A 79 -16.04 -0.53 -12.00
N GLU A 80 -14.77 -0.67 -11.64
CA GLU A 80 -13.69 -1.17 -12.49
C GLU A 80 -13.10 -2.45 -11.87
N ALA A 81 -13.47 -3.61 -12.40
CA ALA A 81 -12.99 -4.91 -11.92
C ALA A 81 -12.13 -5.65 -12.96
N ARG A 82 -11.02 -6.26 -12.51
CA ARG A 82 -10.10 -7.05 -13.33
C ARG A 82 -9.78 -8.39 -12.67
N GLY A 83 -9.87 -9.47 -13.43
CA GLY A 83 -9.55 -10.84 -12.99
C GLY A 83 -8.11 -11.30 -13.22
N ASP A 84 -7.30 -10.54 -13.96
CA ASP A 84 -5.94 -10.92 -14.38
C ASP A 84 -5.82 -12.35 -14.95
N SER A 85 -4.98 -13.25 -14.39
CA SER A 85 -4.74 -14.58 -14.99
C SER A 85 -5.63 -15.63 -14.37
N GLY A 86 -6.49 -16.28 -15.16
CA GLY A 86 -7.40 -17.26 -14.58
C GLY A 86 -8.62 -17.52 -15.42
N ASN A 87 -9.52 -18.37 -14.91
CA ASN A 87 -10.90 -18.39 -15.38
C ASN A 87 -11.79 -17.69 -14.35
N ASP A 88 -11.99 -16.39 -14.55
CA ASP A 88 -12.63 -15.53 -13.55
C ASP A 88 -14.08 -15.25 -13.91
N THR A 89 -14.89 -15.06 -12.89
CA THR A 89 -16.30 -14.66 -12.98
C THR A 89 -16.45 -13.30 -12.31
N LEU A 90 -16.69 -12.26 -13.10
CA LEU A 90 -16.86 -10.90 -12.62
C LEU A 90 -18.30 -10.44 -12.89
N SER A 91 -18.98 -9.97 -11.85
CA SER A 91 -20.33 -9.40 -11.95
C SER A 91 -20.41 -8.08 -11.20
N GLY A 92 -21.05 -7.08 -11.81
CA GLY A 92 -21.49 -5.86 -11.13
C GLY A 92 -23.02 -5.85 -11.01
N GLN A 93 -23.53 -4.96 -10.17
CA GLN A 93 -24.96 -4.65 -10.06
C GLN A 93 -25.24 -3.32 -10.76
N ALA A 94 -26.44 -3.18 -11.34
CA ALA A 94 -26.87 -1.93 -11.94
C ALA A 94 -27.58 -1.07 -10.89
N ASP A 95 -27.28 0.22 -10.88
CA ASP A 95 -28.00 1.20 -10.07
C ASP A 95 -29.46 1.32 -10.56
N SER A 96 -30.41 1.21 -9.62
CA SER A 96 -31.86 1.27 -9.89
C SER A 96 -32.47 2.64 -9.70
#